data_AF-A0A4R6FUI2-F1
#
_entry.id   AF-A0A4R6FUI2-F1
#
_cell.length_a   1.000
_cell.length_b   1.000
_cell.length_c   1.000
_cell.angle_alpha   90.00
_cell.angle_beta   90.00
_cell.angle_gamma   90.00
#
_symmetry.space_group_name_H-M   'P 1'
#
loop_
_entity.id
_entity.type
_entity.pdbx_description
1 polymer ?
#
loop_
_entity_poly.entity_id
_entity_poly.type
_entity_poly.pdbx_seq_one_letter_code
_entity_poly.pdbx_strand_id
1 'polypeptide(L)' 'MRPSTGRILFMFVALLAALLVFLWWSDIILVKKCEAHGGVWDAEARVCRIALPPIHGTWT' A
#
# COMPACT_ATOMS: atom_id res chain seq x y z
N MET A 1 37.38 -18.08 8.38
CA MET A 1 36.94 -16.74 7.94
C MET A 1 35.71 -16.35 8.75
N ARG A 2 35.81 -15.41 9.70
CA ARG A 2 34.64 -14.93 10.46
C ARG A 2 33.91 -13.90 9.59
N PRO A 3 32.64 -14.11 9.22
CA PRO A 3 31.88 -13.10 8.48
C PRO A 3 31.84 -11.84 9.35
N SER A 4 32.34 -10.73 8.82
CA SER A 4 32.37 -9.46 9.55
C SER A 4 30.93 -9.04 9.80
N THR A 5 30.54 -8.99 11.08
CA THR A 5 29.19 -8.69 11.56
C THR A 5 28.59 -7.42 10.91
N GLY A 6 29.44 -6.47 10.51
CA GLY A 6 29.04 -5.25 9.79
C GLY A 6 28.46 -5.48 8.38
N ARG A 7 28.91 -6.50 7.63
CA ARG A 7 28.36 -6.78 6.27
C ARG A 7 26.94 -7.33 6.34
N ILE A 8 26.66 -8.13 7.37
CA ILE A 8 25.32 -8.71 7.59
C ILE A 8 24.34 -7.60 7.98
N LEU A 9 24.72 -6.72 8.92
CA LEU A 9 23.88 -5.58 9.33
C LEU A 9 23.54 -4.67 8.13
N PHE A 10 24.52 -4.37 7.29
CA PHE A 10 24.30 -3.55 6.09
C PHE A 10 23.30 -4.18 5.12
N MET A 11 23.34 -5.51 4.92
CA MET A 11 22.36 -6.20 4.09
C MET A 11 20.95 -6.15 4.68
N PHE A 12 20.80 -6.29 6.00
CA PHE A 12 19.51 -6.14 6.66
C PHE A 12 18.95 -4.72 6.50
N VAL A 13 19.78 -3.70 6.68
CA VAL A 13 19.38 -2.30 6.48
C VAL A 13 18.97 -2.04 5.04
N ALA A 14 19.75 -2.53 4.06
CA ALA A 14 19.42 -2.40 2.65
C ALA A 14 18.10 -3.13 2.29
N LEU A 15 17.88 -4.32 2.84
CA LEU A 15 16.65 -5.09 2.65
C LEU A 15 15.44 -4.35 3.24
N LEU A 16 15.57 -3.83 4.46
CA LEU A 16 14.53 -3.03 5.12
C LEU A 16 14.21 -1.76 4.33
N ALA A 17 15.24 -1.05 3.83
CA ALA A 17 15.04 0.13 3.00
C ALA A 17 14.30 -0.21 1.70
N ALA A 18 14.67 -1.31 1.02
CA ALA A 18 13.96 -1.76 -0.17
C ALA A 18 12.49 -2.13 0.13
N LEU A 19 12.24 -2.79 1.26
CA LEU A 19 10.88 -3.14 1.69
C LEU A 19 10.04 -1.89 1.95
N LEU A 20 10.59 -0.89 2.62
CA LEU A 20 9.92 0.38 2.90
C LEU A 20 9.57 1.14 1.62
N VAL A 21 10.50 1.19 0.65
CA VAL A 21 10.24 1.80 -0.67
C VAL A 21 9.12 1.05 -1.40
N PHE A 22 9.14 -0.29 -1.35
CA PHE A 22 8.09 -1.11 -1.97
C PHE A 22 6.71 -0.92 -1.33
N LEU A 23 6.64 -0.86 0.01
CA LEU A 23 5.42 -0.56 0.77
C LEU A 23 4.88 0.83 0.41
N TRP A 24 5.76 1.84 0.31
CA TRP A 24 5.36 3.19 -0.05
C TRP A 24 4.76 3.28 -1.47
N TRP A 25 5.39 2.60 -2.44
CA TRP A 25 4.87 2.54 -3.80
C TRP A 25 3.54 1.81 -3.91
N SER A 26 3.35 0.76 -3.10
CA SER A 26 2.11 -0.02 -3.07
C SER A 26 0.92 0.80 -2.57
N ASP A 27 1.14 1.64 -1.57
CA ASP A 27 0.11 2.53 -1.01
C ASP A 27 -0.35 3.57 -2.06
N ILE A 28 0.61 4.19 -2.76
CA ILE A 28 0.32 5.16 -3.84
C ILE A 28 -0.53 4.54 -4.95
N ILE A 29 -0.28 3.28 -5.31
CA ILE A 29 -1.06 2.58 -6.35
C ILE A 29 -2.52 2.41 -5.91
N LEU A 30 -2.79 2.12 -4.64
CA LEU A 30 -4.14 1.97 -4.10
C LEU A 30 -4.93 3.28 -4.19
N VAL A 31 -4.30 4.40 -3.81
CA VAL A 31 -4.89 5.74 -3.93
C VAL A 31 -5.22 6.06 -5.39
N LYS A 32 -4.25 5.90 -6.30
CA LYS A 32 -4.45 6.22 -7.72
C LYS A 32 -5.51 5.34 -8.38
N LYS A 33 -5.59 4.05 -8.01
CA LYS A 33 -6.67 3.17 -8.48
C LYS A 33 -8.03 3.65 -7.97
N CYS A 34 -8.12 4.04 -6.69
CA CYS A 34 -9.36 4.56 -6.12
C CYS A 34 -9.87 5.79 -6.89
N GLU A 35 -8.99 6.77 -7.11
CA GLU A 35 -9.32 7.99 -7.85
C GLU A 35 -9.67 7.69 -9.31
N ALA A 36 -8.96 6.76 -9.95
CA ALA A 36 -9.26 6.33 -11.33
C ALA A 36 -10.64 5.65 -11.46
N HIS A 37 -11.14 5.03 -10.39
CA HIS A 37 -12.49 4.45 -10.32
C HIS A 37 -13.56 5.45 -9.85
N GLY A 38 -13.23 6.73 -9.72
CA GLY A 38 -14.16 7.78 -9.27
C GLY A 38 -14.49 7.73 -7.78
N GLY A 39 -13.68 7.01 -6.99
CA GLY A 39 -13.77 6.99 -5.53
C GLY A 39 -12.93 8.08 -4.89
N VAL A 40 -13.20 8.35 -3.62
CA VAL A 40 -12.40 9.22 -2.76
C VAL A 40 -11.61 8.35 -1.80
N TRP A 41 -10.29 8.54 -1.77
CA TRP A 41 -9.43 7.80 -0.85
C TRP A 41 -9.56 8.33 0.58
N ASP A 42 -9.96 7.47 1.50
CA ASP A 42 -9.97 7.75 2.93
C ASP A 42 -8.64 7.30 3.54
N ALA A 43 -7.76 8.26 3.80
CA ALA A 43 -6.42 8.01 4.33
C ALA A 43 -6.44 7.48 5.78
N GLU A 44 -7.49 7.78 6.55
CA GLU A 44 -7.63 7.35 7.94
C GLU A 44 -7.99 5.87 8.02
N ALA A 45 -8.98 5.46 7.23
CA ALA A 45 -9.42 4.08 7.18
C ALA A 45 -8.63 3.20 6.19
N ARG A 46 -7.74 3.80 5.38
CA ARG A 46 -7.02 3.13 4.26
C ARG A 46 -7.95 2.39 3.30
N VAL A 47 -9.10 2.99 3.03
CA VAL A 47 -10.11 2.42 2.12
C VAL A 47 -10.50 3.41 1.04
N CYS A 48 -10.79 2.86 -0.14
CA CYS A 48 -11.41 3.62 -1.21
C CYS A 48 -12.91 3.73 -0.97
N ARG A 49 -13.43 4.94 -0.75
CA ARG A 49 -14.87 5.19 -0.67
C ARG A 49 -15.39 5.54 -2.06
N ILE A 50 -16.06 4.60 -2.69
CA ILE A 50 -16.78 4.86 -3.93
C ILE A 50 -18.20 5.27 -3.52
N ALA A 51 -18.64 6.46 -3.91
CA ALA A 51 -20.04 6.83 -3.81
C ALA A 51 -20.82 6.01 -4.86
N LEU A 52 -21.01 4.72 -4.59
CA LEU A 52 -21.98 3.92 -5.33
C LEU A 52 -23.33 4.64 -5.13
N PRO A 53 -24.06 5.03 -6.19
CA PRO A 53 -25.48 5.27 -6.00
C PRO A 53 -26.04 4.00 -5.34
N PRO A 54 -27.00 4.11 -4.39
CA PRO A 54 -27.54 2.95 -3.73
C PRO A 54 -27.98 1.99 -4.83
N ILE A 55 -27.28 0.87 -4.96
CA ILE A 55 -27.76 -0.20 -5.80
C ILE A 55 -29.00 -0.64 -5.02
N HIS A 56 -30.16 -0.20 -5.50
CA HIS A 56 -31.46 -0.75 -5.17
C HIS A 56 -31.41 -2.23 -5.60
N GLY A 57 -30.70 -3.04 -4.83
CA GLY A 57 -30.69 -4.48 -4.88
C GLY A 57 -31.88 -4.95 -4.08
N THR A 58 -33.06 -4.75 -4.64
CA THR A 58 -34.18 -5.66 -4.43
C THR A 58 -33.71 -7.06 -4.82
N TRP A 59 -33.30 -7.85 -3.84
CA TRP A 59 -33.27 -9.29 -3.96
C TRP A 59 -34.52 -9.80 -3.24
N THR A 60 -35.58 -10.00 -4.03
CA THR A 60 -36.65 -10.98 -3.72
C THR A 60 -36.15 -12.36 -4.06
#